data_AF-A0A7W8G6Q8-F1
#
_entry.id   AF-A0A7W8G6Q8-F1
#
_cell.length_a   1.000
_cell.length_b   1.000
_cell.length_c   1.000
_cell.angle_alpha   90.00
_cell.angle_beta   90.00
_cell.angle_gamma   90.00
#
_symmetry.space_group_name_H-M   'P 1'
#
loop_
_entity.id
_entity.type
_entity.pdbx_description
1 polymer ?
#
loop_
_entity_poly.entity_id
_entity_poly.type
_entity_poly.pdbx_seq_one_letter_code
_entity_poly.pdbx_strand_id
1 'polypeptide(L)'
;MFDCFLAQILVLIMLFLCSVRVLFIKNSRVDSFAAFAPLSLLVSVCIFFCFGFSLLNLALFALSCLVFTTNFRAVLRLSAKLLVDTYNAVFIIFSLLNLLLVIALAVIVVLVRPVKYSASDFNAIKEEHTLTGNLSTLQVRESFFTGERFSGTLFIYEPVITDEITRSLYSENPVLIFASGLRASVQNYEPYFMLLAQKGYTVMAADLYVPELKFLSKYSEGKVGQYLVESKFLRRFMALKEERSNPERFKQILSEEQKAASKKYSALTHLALEIFGDDCKVFYIVDGVDFDSIYSVIDEFNTEPFSNAKGFFSMNRVDEYTSSGYGFIEQTDVLLARGMGIERENKFFIPRYVANKTIKSITESK
;
A
#
# COMPACT_ATOMS: atom_id res chain seq x y z
N MET A 1 -3.98 -4.52 -1.48
CA MET A 1 -4.76 -4.23 -0.24
C MET A 1 -5.64 -5.37 0.25
N PHE A 2 -6.18 -6.22 -0.63
CA PHE A 2 -7.03 -7.35 -0.21
C PHE A 2 -6.29 -8.37 0.68
N ASP A 3 -5.00 -8.59 0.45
CA ASP A 3 -4.17 -9.48 1.27
C ASP A 3 -4.05 -9.00 2.73
N CYS A 4 -3.99 -7.68 2.93
CA CYS A 4 -4.03 -7.07 4.27
C CYS A 4 -5.34 -7.39 4.97
N PHE A 5 -6.47 -7.28 4.26
CA PHE A 5 -7.78 -7.67 4.79
C PHE A 5 -7.83 -9.16 5.17
N LEU A 6 -7.31 -10.06 4.34
CA LEU A 6 -7.25 -11.49 4.67
C LEU A 6 -6.41 -11.76 5.92
N ALA A 7 -5.26 -11.08 6.05
CA ALA A 7 -4.41 -11.18 7.23
C ALA A 7 -5.11 -10.65 8.49
N GLN A 8 -5.85 -9.53 8.40
CA GLN A 8 -6.65 -8.99 9.50
C GLN A 8 -7.74 -9.99 9.95
N ILE A 9 -8.46 -10.60 9.01
CA ILE A 9 -9.46 -11.63 9.29
C ILE A 9 -8.83 -12.85 9.97
N LEU A 10 -7.65 -13.29 9.51
CA LEU A 10 -6.93 -14.40 10.11
C LEU A 10 -6.60 -14.13 11.59
N VAL A 11 -6.11 -12.94 11.92
CA VAL A 11 -5.86 -12.54 13.32
C VAL A 11 -7.16 -12.53 14.12
N LEU A 12 -8.24 -11.96 13.58
CA LEU A 12 -9.54 -11.93 14.25
C LEU A 12 -10.10 -13.33 14.54
N ILE A 13 -9.92 -14.29 13.61
CA ILE A 13 -10.31 -15.69 13.82
C ILE A 13 -9.51 -16.30 14.97
N MET A 14 -8.19 -16.08 15.01
CA MET A 14 -7.35 -16.57 16.12
C MET A 14 -7.78 -15.98 17.46
N LEU A 15 -8.05 -14.66 17.51
CA LEU A 15 -8.52 -13.98 18.71
C LEU A 15 -9.91 -14.48 19.15
N PHE A 16 -10.80 -14.75 18.18
CA PHE A 16 -12.13 -15.30 18.43
C PHE A 16 -12.02 -16.69 19.06
N LEU A 17 -11.26 -17.61 18.46
CA LEU A 17 -11.05 -18.95 18.99
C LEU A 17 -10.45 -18.92 20.40
N CYS A 18 -9.49 -18.01 20.64
CA CYS A 18 -8.90 -17.81 21.95
C CYS A 18 -9.90 -17.25 22.99
N SER A 19 -10.84 -16.40 22.57
CA SER A 19 -11.79 -15.75 23.49
C SER A 19 -13.01 -16.63 23.79
N VAL A 20 -13.48 -17.41 22.82
CA VAL A 20 -14.67 -18.28 22.95
C VAL A 20 -14.39 -19.52 23.81
N ARG A 21 -13.15 -20.00 23.88
CA ARG A 21 -12.77 -21.25 24.57
C ARG A 21 -13.31 -21.40 25.99
N VAL A 22 -13.49 -20.27 26.71
CA VAL A 22 -14.02 -20.24 28.08
C VAL A 22 -15.42 -20.84 28.18
N LEU A 23 -16.19 -20.82 27.09
CA LEU A 23 -17.54 -21.41 27.04
C LEU A 23 -17.52 -22.94 26.87
N PHE A 24 -16.42 -23.52 26.40
CA PHE A 24 -16.33 -24.93 26.00
C PHE A 24 -15.49 -25.80 26.94
N ILE A 25 -14.57 -25.22 27.71
CA ILE A 25 -13.71 -25.98 28.63
C ILE A 25 -14.50 -26.28 29.90
N LYS A 26 -15.12 -27.47 29.94
CA LYS A 26 -15.85 -28.00 31.11
C LYS A 26 -15.04 -29.02 31.93
N ASN A 27 -13.96 -29.57 31.38
CA ASN A 27 -13.13 -30.61 32.00
C ASN A 27 -11.66 -30.18 32.06
N SER A 28 -10.93 -30.66 33.07
CA SER A 28 -9.49 -30.43 33.24
C SER A 28 -8.71 -31.04 32.07
N ARG A 29 -8.32 -30.18 31.13
CA ARG A 29 -7.53 -30.53 29.94
C ARG A 29 -6.46 -29.47 29.69
N VAL A 30 -5.48 -29.83 28.87
CA VAL A 30 -4.48 -28.89 28.36
C VAL A 30 -5.19 -27.88 27.44
N ASP A 31 -5.03 -26.60 27.74
CA ASP A 31 -5.68 -25.49 27.05
C ASP A 31 -4.86 -25.03 25.83
N SER A 32 -4.88 -25.84 24.76
CA SER A 32 -4.10 -25.58 23.54
C SER A 32 -4.52 -24.30 22.80
N PHE A 33 -5.77 -23.86 22.95
CA PHE A 33 -6.27 -22.62 22.34
C PHE A 33 -5.57 -21.37 22.89
N ALA A 34 -4.87 -21.47 24.04
CA ALA A 34 -4.07 -20.37 24.58
C ALA A 34 -2.95 -19.92 23.63
N ALA A 35 -2.44 -20.84 22.80
CA ALA A 35 -1.36 -20.56 21.84
C ALA A 35 -1.78 -19.55 20.76
N PHE A 36 -3.08 -19.39 20.50
CA PHE A 36 -3.55 -18.41 19.52
C PHE A 36 -3.29 -16.97 19.96
N ALA A 37 -3.22 -16.68 21.27
CA ALA A 37 -2.96 -15.32 21.75
C ALA A 37 -1.56 -14.79 21.36
N PRO A 38 -0.43 -15.47 21.67
CA PRO A 38 0.88 -15.02 21.21
C PRO A 38 1.01 -15.06 19.69
N LEU A 39 0.39 -16.03 19.01
CA LEU A 39 0.43 -16.11 17.54
C LEU A 39 -0.30 -14.93 16.88
N SER A 40 -1.49 -14.57 17.39
CA SER A 40 -2.23 -13.40 16.90
C SER A 40 -1.44 -12.11 17.08
N LEU A 41 -0.74 -11.97 18.20
CA LEU A 41 0.11 -10.80 18.46
C LEU A 41 1.27 -10.74 17.47
N LEU A 42 1.98 -11.86 17.27
CA LEU A 42 3.08 -11.94 16.31
C LEU A 42 2.63 -11.60 14.89
N VAL A 43 1.52 -12.21 14.42
CA VAL A 43 0.97 -11.93 13.09
C VAL A 43 0.53 -10.47 12.97
N SER A 44 -0.07 -9.88 14.01
CA SER A 44 -0.46 -8.46 13.99
C SER A 44 0.74 -7.51 13.86
N VAL A 45 1.89 -7.87 14.46
CA VAL A 45 3.16 -7.13 14.29
C VAL A 45 3.69 -7.28 12.86
N CYS A 46 3.64 -8.50 12.30
CA CYS A 46 4.03 -8.71 10.90
C CYS A 46 3.15 -7.90 9.93
N ILE A 47 1.83 -7.83 10.16
CA ILE A 47 0.90 -7.02 9.34
C ILE A 47 1.33 -5.55 9.33
N PHE A 48 1.76 -5.01 10.48
CA PHE A 48 2.27 -3.63 10.56
C PHE A 48 3.50 -3.40 9.69
N PHE A 49 4.44 -4.33 9.68
CA PHE A 49 5.65 -4.23 8.85
C PHE A 49 5.38 -4.52 7.37
N CYS A 50 4.45 -5.40 7.02
CA CYS A 50 4.17 -5.71 5.61
C CYS A 50 3.31 -4.62 4.94
N PHE A 51 2.26 -4.15 5.63
CA PHE A 51 1.23 -3.28 5.03
C PHE A 51 1.23 -1.85 5.57
N GLY A 52 2.09 -1.55 6.54
CA GLY A 52 2.21 -0.23 7.15
C GLY A 52 1.13 0.08 8.18
N PHE A 53 1.15 1.33 8.64
CA PHE A 53 0.28 1.83 9.69
C PHE A 53 -1.09 2.23 9.14
N SER A 54 -2.14 1.66 9.74
CA SER A 54 -3.52 2.06 9.53
C SER A 54 -4.27 1.99 10.85
N LEU A 55 -5.39 2.71 10.96
CA LEU A 55 -6.23 2.69 12.17
C LEU A 55 -6.73 1.27 12.49
N LEU A 56 -7.05 0.47 11.46
CA LEU A 56 -7.48 -0.92 11.64
C LEU A 56 -6.34 -1.81 12.12
N ASN A 57 -5.14 -1.67 11.57
CA ASN A 57 -3.96 -2.43 12.02
C ASN A 57 -3.62 -2.09 13.47
N LEU A 58 -3.74 -0.82 13.86
CA LEU A 58 -3.54 -0.38 15.24
C LEU A 58 -4.59 -0.97 16.20
N ALA A 59 -5.87 -0.90 15.84
CA ALA A 59 -6.94 -1.48 16.65
C ALA A 59 -6.75 -3.00 16.82
N LEU A 60 -6.35 -3.69 15.75
CA LEU A 60 -6.09 -5.12 15.75
C LEU A 60 -4.90 -5.49 16.64
N PHE A 61 -3.81 -4.74 16.57
CA PHE A 61 -2.65 -4.92 17.43
C PHE A 61 -2.97 -4.63 18.89
N ALA A 62 -3.66 -3.53 19.19
CA ALA A 62 -4.07 -3.20 20.55
C ALA A 62 -4.97 -4.29 21.15
N LEU A 63 -5.92 -4.81 20.36
CA LEU A 63 -6.77 -5.93 20.76
C LEU A 63 -5.95 -7.21 20.97
N SER A 64 -4.98 -7.48 20.09
CA SER A 64 -4.09 -8.65 20.23
C SER A 64 -3.22 -8.56 21.50
N CYS A 65 -2.70 -7.38 21.83
CA CYS A 65 -1.99 -7.12 23.09
C CYS A 65 -2.89 -7.34 24.30
N LEU A 66 -4.13 -6.87 24.25
CA LEU A 66 -5.10 -7.02 25.33
C LEU A 66 -5.48 -8.50 25.52
N VAL A 67 -5.76 -9.23 24.44
CA VAL A 67 -6.04 -10.67 24.50
C VAL A 67 -4.81 -11.44 24.97
N PHE A 68 -3.60 -11.06 24.54
CA PHE A 68 -2.37 -11.69 25.03
C PHE A 68 -2.16 -11.49 26.54
N THR A 69 -2.29 -10.26 27.03
CA THR A 69 -2.09 -9.95 28.45
C THR A 69 -3.12 -10.64 29.34
N THR A 70 -4.40 -10.64 28.95
CA THR A 70 -5.46 -11.37 29.67
C THR A 70 -5.23 -12.89 29.69
N ASN A 71 -4.67 -13.46 28.62
CA ASN A 71 -4.42 -14.90 28.50
C ASN A 71 -2.98 -15.32 28.86
N PHE A 72 -2.14 -14.40 29.32
CA PHE A 72 -0.72 -14.67 29.59
C PHE A 72 -0.50 -15.82 30.57
N ARG A 73 -1.31 -15.89 31.64
CA ARG A 73 -1.27 -16.99 32.62
C ARG A 73 -1.63 -18.34 31.99
N ALA A 74 -2.60 -18.36 31.07
CA ALA A 74 -2.99 -19.59 30.38
C ALA A 74 -1.87 -20.07 29.45
N VAL A 75 -1.16 -19.14 28.79
CA VAL A 75 0.02 -19.45 27.98
C VAL A 75 1.14 -20.06 28.83
N LEU A 76 1.45 -19.48 30.00
CA LEU A 76 2.46 -20.04 30.91
C LEU A 76 2.10 -21.45 31.39
N ARG A 77 0.81 -21.69 31.72
CA ARG A 77 0.34 -23.03 32.09
C ARG A 77 0.45 -24.02 30.94
N LEU A 78 0.12 -23.61 29.71
CA LEU A 78 0.30 -24.43 28.52
C LEU A 78 1.78 -24.81 28.32
N SER A 79 2.69 -23.85 28.44
CA SER A 79 4.14 -24.11 28.35
C SER A 79 4.65 -25.04 29.44
N ALA A 80 4.10 -24.94 30.65
CA ALA A 80 4.41 -25.82 31.77
C ALA A 80 3.66 -27.18 31.73
N LYS A 81 2.84 -27.42 30.69
CA LYS A 81 1.98 -28.61 30.55
C LYS A 81 1.04 -28.84 31.75
N LEU A 82 0.61 -27.77 32.40
CA LEU A 82 -0.31 -27.81 33.53
C LEU A 82 -1.77 -27.84 33.06
N LEU A 83 -2.61 -28.61 33.77
CA LEU A 83 -4.04 -28.67 33.52
C LEU A 83 -4.74 -27.40 34.04
N VAL A 84 -5.83 -27.02 33.38
CA VAL A 84 -6.69 -25.92 33.83
C VAL A 84 -7.85 -26.52 34.64
N ASP A 85 -7.88 -26.26 35.95
CA ASP A 85 -8.90 -26.84 36.83
C ASP A 85 -10.22 -26.07 36.78
N THR A 86 -10.19 -24.74 36.93
CA THR A 86 -11.38 -23.87 36.78
C THR A 86 -10.97 -22.45 36.37
N TYR A 87 -11.82 -21.77 35.60
CA TYR A 87 -11.67 -20.35 35.31
C TYR A 87 -12.35 -19.51 36.40
N ASN A 88 -11.65 -18.49 36.89
CA ASN A 88 -12.23 -17.49 37.79
C ASN A 88 -13.30 -16.68 37.04
N ALA A 89 -14.40 -16.33 37.70
CA ALA A 89 -15.46 -15.45 37.18
C ALA A 89 -14.91 -14.15 36.55
N VAL A 90 -13.88 -13.55 37.16
CA VAL A 90 -13.22 -12.35 36.61
C VAL A 90 -12.62 -12.63 35.23
N PHE A 91 -11.96 -13.77 35.06
CA PHE A 91 -11.39 -14.17 33.77
C PHE A 91 -12.50 -14.40 32.73
N ILE A 92 -13.61 -15.02 33.13
CA ILE A 92 -14.77 -15.22 32.25
C ILE A 92 -15.32 -13.89 31.74
N ILE A 93 -15.50 -12.90 32.64
CA ILE A 93 -15.99 -11.55 32.27
C ILE A 93 -15.05 -10.89 31.26
N PHE A 94 -13.73 -10.91 31.51
CA PHE A 94 -12.75 -10.33 30.58
C PHE A 94 -12.73 -11.07 29.23
N SER A 95 -12.84 -12.40 29.22
CA SER A 95 -12.92 -13.16 27.97
C SER A 95 -14.18 -12.85 27.17
N LEU A 96 -15.33 -12.63 27.83
CA LEU A 96 -16.57 -12.21 27.18
C LEU A 96 -16.46 -10.79 26.61
N LEU A 97 -15.85 -9.86 27.34
CA LEU A 97 -15.60 -8.50 26.85
C LEU A 97 -14.67 -8.51 25.63
N ASN A 98 -13.60 -9.31 25.68
CA ASN A 98 -12.69 -9.50 24.55
C ASN A 98 -13.41 -10.08 23.34
N LEU A 99 -14.27 -11.08 23.56
CA LEU A 99 -15.07 -11.67 22.50
C LEU A 99 -15.97 -10.62 21.82
N LEU A 100 -16.63 -9.77 22.60
CA LEU A 100 -17.47 -8.69 22.07
C LEU A 100 -16.64 -7.71 21.24
N LEU A 101 -15.46 -7.30 21.73
CA LEU A 101 -14.55 -6.43 20.98
C LEU A 101 -14.05 -7.07 19.68
N VAL A 102 -13.72 -8.37 19.71
CA VAL A 102 -13.33 -9.13 18.50
C VAL A 102 -14.46 -9.15 17.48
N ILE A 103 -15.70 -9.43 17.91
CA ILE A 103 -16.86 -9.44 17.03
C ILE A 103 -17.11 -8.04 16.45
N ALA A 104 -17.07 -7.00 17.29
CA ALA A 104 -17.26 -5.62 16.85
C ALA A 104 -16.20 -5.20 15.82
N LEU A 105 -14.92 -5.51 16.07
CA LEU A 105 -13.85 -5.21 15.14
C LEU A 105 -13.97 -6.03 13.83
N ALA A 106 -14.39 -7.29 13.92
CA ALA A 106 -14.65 -8.11 12.74
C ALA A 106 -15.77 -7.55 11.86
N VAL A 107 -16.87 -7.07 12.47
CA VAL A 107 -17.95 -6.39 11.75
C VAL A 107 -17.42 -5.15 11.04
N ILE A 108 -16.64 -4.31 11.73
CA ILE A 108 -16.03 -3.10 11.14
C ILE A 108 -15.14 -3.47 9.95
N VAL A 109 -14.23 -4.43 10.11
CA VAL A 109 -13.29 -4.87 9.07
C VAL A 109 -14.04 -5.42 7.84
N VAL A 110 -15.12 -6.18 8.03
CA VAL A 110 -15.95 -6.67 6.92
C VAL A 110 -16.70 -5.54 6.21
N LEU A 111 -17.21 -4.55 6.95
CA LEU A 111 -17.94 -3.41 6.38
C LEU A 111 -17.04 -2.48 5.55
N VAL A 112 -15.76 -2.37 5.92
CA VAL A 112 -14.76 -1.54 5.23
C VAL A 112 -13.82 -2.35 4.34
N ARG A 113 -14.17 -3.62 4.04
CA ARG A 113 -13.32 -4.48 3.21
C ARG A 113 -13.07 -3.86 1.84
N PRO A 114 -11.83 -3.90 1.32
CA PRO A 114 -11.56 -3.48 -0.05
C PRO A 114 -12.29 -4.38 -1.06
N VAL A 115 -12.42 -3.92 -2.30
CA VAL A 115 -12.90 -4.75 -3.41
C VAL A 115 -11.81 -5.77 -3.74
N LYS A 116 -12.22 -7.03 -3.95
CA LYS A 116 -11.29 -8.09 -4.35
C LYS A 116 -10.84 -7.84 -5.79
N TYR A 117 -9.54 -7.86 -6.02
CA TYR A 117 -8.93 -7.89 -7.33
C TYR A 117 -7.68 -8.77 -7.28
N SER A 118 -7.35 -9.44 -8.37
CA SER A 118 -6.10 -10.19 -8.53
C SER A 118 -5.56 -9.98 -9.95
N ALA A 119 -4.24 -10.02 -10.12
CA ALA A 119 -3.63 -9.76 -11.43
C ALA A 119 -4.16 -10.70 -12.54
N SER A 120 -4.44 -11.96 -12.18
CA SER A 120 -5.08 -12.94 -13.07
C SER A 120 -6.48 -12.54 -13.54
N ASP A 121 -7.27 -11.86 -12.71
CA ASP A 121 -8.62 -11.39 -13.11
C ASP A 121 -8.55 -10.33 -14.23
N PHE A 122 -7.40 -9.68 -14.38
CA PHE A 122 -7.14 -8.62 -15.35
C PHE A 122 -6.21 -9.07 -16.49
N ASN A 123 -5.87 -10.36 -16.60
CA ASN A 123 -4.85 -10.85 -17.53
C ASN A 123 -3.54 -10.04 -17.46
N ALA A 124 -3.13 -9.70 -16.24
CA ALA A 124 -1.92 -8.95 -15.95
C ALA A 124 -0.96 -9.79 -15.10
N ILE A 125 0.34 -9.53 -15.27
CA ILE A 125 1.42 -10.01 -14.42
C ILE A 125 1.80 -8.85 -13.50
N LYS A 126 2.05 -9.15 -12.23
CA LYS A 126 2.53 -8.18 -11.25
C LYS A 126 3.83 -8.69 -10.66
N GLU A 127 4.87 -7.88 -10.79
CA GLU A 127 6.15 -8.08 -10.12
C GLU A 127 6.39 -7.00 -9.08
N GLU A 128 6.98 -7.38 -7.95
CA GLU A 128 7.35 -6.47 -6.87
C GLU A 128 8.85 -6.57 -6.63
N HIS A 129 9.55 -5.44 -6.78
CA HIS A 129 10.99 -5.31 -6.67
C HIS A 129 11.33 -4.32 -5.55
N THR A 130 12.36 -4.64 -4.75
CA THR A 130 12.86 -3.70 -3.74
C THR A 130 13.85 -2.74 -4.38
N LEU A 131 13.80 -1.46 -4.01
CA LEU A 131 14.74 -0.45 -4.50
C LEU A 131 15.76 -0.07 -3.41
N THR A 132 17.01 0.12 -3.83
CA THR A 132 18.11 0.67 -3.00
C THR A 132 18.76 1.87 -3.69
N GLY A 133 19.60 2.59 -2.95
CA GLY A 133 20.31 3.77 -3.46
C GLY A 133 19.58 5.09 -3.22
N ASN A 134 19.95 6.11 -3.97
CA ASN A 134 19.40 7.47 -3.90
C ASN A 134 18.72 7.82 -5.22
N LEU A 135 18.09 9.01 -5.33
CA LEU A 135 17.42 9.40 -6.58
C LEU A 135 18.33 9.37 -7.83
N SER A 136 19.62 9.62 -7.67
CA SER A 136 20.59 9.58 -8.78
C SER A 136 21.16 8.20 -9.09
N THR A 137 21.00 7.23 -8.18
CA THR A 137 21.62 5.88 -8.28
C THR A 137 20.61 4.82 -7.87
N LEU A 138 19.35 5.01 -8.27
CA LEU A 138 18.26 4.13 -7.88
C LEU A 138 18.42 2.81 -8.63
N GLN A 139 18.42 1.68 -7.90
CA GLN A 139 18.64 0.36 -8.49
C GLN A 139 17.64 -0.66 -7.95
N VAL A 140 17.34 -1.66 -8.78
CA VAL A 140 16.56 -2.84 -8.38
C VAL A 140 17.45 -3.78 -7.58
N ARG A 141 16.92 -4.24 -6.45
CA ARG A 141 17.60 -5.14 -5.53
C ARG A 141 17.06 -6.55 -5.68
N GLU A 142 17.95 -7.49 -5.99
CA GLU A 142 17.59 -8.91 -6.16
C GLU A 142 17.54 -9.70 -4.83
N SER A 143 18.16 -9.22 -3.75
CA SER A 143 18.27 -9.94 -2.47
C SER A 143 17.85 -9.11 -1.26
N PHE A 144 17.14 -9.73 -0.30
CA PHE A 144 16.63 -9.06 0.91
C PHE A 144 17.70 -8.70 1.97
N PHE A 145 18.90 -9.29 1.92
CA PHE A 145 19.88 -9.25 3.04
C PHE A 145 21.26 -8.63 2.71
N THR A 146 21.35 -7.77 1.71
CA THR A 146 22.50 -6.85 1.57
C THR A 146 22.36 -5.71 2.59
N GLY A 147 23.40 -5.29 3.31
CA GLY A 147 23.31 -4.22 4.33
C GLY A 147 22.94 -2.81 3.81
N GLU A 148 22.45 -2.72 2.58
CA GLU A 148 22.04 -1.50 1.89
C GLU A 148 20.70 -0.99 2.39
N ARG A 149 20.57 0.33 2.36
CA ARG A 149 19.37 1.01 2.85
C ARG A 149 18.21 0.82 1.88
N PHE A 150 17.06 0.41 2.42
CA PHE A 150 15.79 0.38 1.70
C PHE A 150 15.41 1.79 1.25
N SER A 151 15.15 1.93 -0.05
CA SER A 151 14.90 3.22 -0.71
C SER A 151 13.55 3.29 -1.40
N GLY A 152 12.90 2.15 -1.64
CA GLY A 152 11.60 2.12 -2.30
C GLY A 152 11.08 0.73 -2.59
N THR A 153 9.86 0.67 -3.11
CA THR A 153 9.28 -0.53 -3.72
C THR A 153 8.84 -0.17 -5.14
N LEU A 154 9.31 -0.94 -6.11
CA LEU A 154 8.94 -0.85 -7.52
C LEU A 154 7.93 -1.95 -7.83
N PHE A 155 6.90 -1.60 -8.56
CA PHE A 155 5.89 -2.52 -9.05
C PHE A 155 5.86 -2.42 -10.57
N ILE A 156 6.01 -3.56 -11.24
CA ILE A 156 5.89 -3.67 -12.69
C ILE A 156 4.63 -4.47 -12.99
N TYR A 157 3.74 -3.88 -13.77
CA TYR A 157 2.51 -4.51 -14.23
C TYR A 157 2.60 -4.72 -15.74
N GLU A 158 2.52 -5.96 -16.19
CA GLU A 158 2.67 -6.32 -17.61
C GLU A 158 1.45 -7.06 -18.14
N PRO A 159 1.13 -6.92 -19.44
CA PRO A 159 0.14 -7.78 -20.08
C PRO A 159 0.58 -9.24 -20.07
N VAL A 160 -0.35 -10.17 -19.83
CA VAL A 160 -0.11 -11.59 -20.14
C VAL A 160 -0.12 -11.75 -21.66
N ILE A 161 1.05 -12.07 -22.22
CA ILE A 161 1.23 -12.25 -23.66
C ILE A 161 1.18 -13.75 -23.99
N THR A 162 0.19 -14.18 -24.76
CA THR A 162 0.05 -15.56 -25.22
C THR A 162 0.67 -15.81 -26.60
N ASP A 163 0.72 -14.78 -27.47
CA ASP A 163 1.10 -14.93 -28.87
C ASP A 163 2.19 -13.91 -29.28
N GLU A 164 3.09 -14.31 -30.19
CA GLU A 164 4.20 -13.46 -30.67
C GLU A 164 3.73 -12.19 -31.40
N ILE A 165 2.59 -12.26 -32.12
CA ILE A 165 2.00 -11.09 -32.79
C ILE A 165 1.62 -10.04 -31.76
N THR A 166 0.96 -10.46 -30.68
CA THR A 166 0.56 -9.59 -29.57
C THR A 166 1.77 -9.03 -28.83
N ARG A 167 2.85 -9.81 -28.71
CA ARG A 167 4.14 -9.33 -28.18
C ARG A 167 4.69 -8.17 -28.99
N SER A 168 4.75 -8.30 -30.31
CA SER A 168 5.28 -7.26 -31.19
C SER A 168 4.44 -5.97 -31.15
N LEU A 169 3.11 -6.11 -31.09
CA LEU A 169 2.19 -4.98 -31.00
C LEU A 169 2.37 -4.21 -29.68
N TYR A 170 2.56 -4.93 -28.57
CA TYR A 170 2.71 -4.30 -27.24
C TYR A 170 4.13 -3.80 -26.99
N SER A 171 5.16 -4.35 -27.63
CA SER A 171 6.53 -3.84 -27.50
C SER A 171 6.72 -2.44 -28.07
N GLU A 172 5.83 -1.98 -28.96
CA GLU A 172 5.85 -0.60 -29.47
C GLU A 172 5.17 0.41 -28.53
N ASN A 173 4.45 -0.06 -27.51
CA ASN A 173 3.79 0.83 -26.56
C ASN A 173 4.80 1.42 -25.58
N PRO A 174 4.65 2.71 -25.21
CA PRO A 174 5.53 3.30 -24.21
C PRO A 174 5.28 2.66 -22.83
N VAL A 175 6.35 2.54 -22.05
CA VAL A 175 6.28 2.18 -20.64
C VAL A 175 5.65 3.34 -19.85
N LEU A 176 4.62 3.02 -19.08
CA LEU A 176 3.88 4.01 -18.30
C LEU A 176 4.52 4.18 -16.93
N ILE A 177 5.04 5.38 -16.64
CA ILE A 177 5.76 5.67 -15.38
C ILE A 177 4.84 6.38 -14.40
N PHE A 178 4.80 5.89 -13.16
CA PHE A 178 4.05 6.49 -12.06
C PHE A 178 4.86 6.53 -10.75
N ALA A 179 4.90 7.69 -10.11
CA ALA A 179 5.44 7.84 -8.76
C ALA A 179 4.33 8.22 -7.78
N SER A 180 4.17 7.47 -6.69
CA SER A 180 3.15 7.78 -5.69
C SER A 180 3.45 9.07 -4.93
N GLY A 181 2.36 9.67 -4.42
CA GLY A 181 2.41 10.85 -3.56
C GLY A 181 2.53 10.51 -2.07
N LEU A 182 2.48 11.52 -1.20
CA LEU A 182 2.48 11.30 0.26
C LEU A 182 1.17 10.72 0.82
N ARG A 183 0.04 10.98 0.16
CA ARG A 183 -1.32 10.60 0.62
C ARG A 183 -1.73 9.19 0.23
N ALA A 184 -1.01 8.59 -0.72
CA ALA A 184 -1.33 7.30 -1.30
C ALA A 184 -0.07 6.43 -1.46
N SER A 185 -0.29 5.15 -1.67
CA SER A 185 0.72 4.19 -2.09
C SER A 185 0.37 3.66 -3.47
N VAL A 186 1.31 3.00 -4.16
CA VAL A 186 1.03 2.32 -5.44
C VAL A 186 -0.17 1.37 -5.33
N GLN A 187 -0.35 0.73 -4.16
CA GLN A 187 -1.49 -0.16 -3.90
C GLN A 187 -2.86 0.52 -3.99
N ASN A 188 -2.94 1.85 -3.79
CA ASN A 188 -4.18 2.63 -3.97
C ASN A 188 -4.56 2.81 -5.44
N TYR A 189 -3.61 2.63 -6.37
CA TYR A 189 -3.80 2.78 -7.81
C TYR A 189 -3.79 1.44 -8.55
N GLU A 190 -3.54 0.35 -7.83
CA GLU A 190 -3.30 -0.98 -8.39
C GLU A 190 -4.39 -1.49 -9.34
N PRO A 191 -5.71 -1.35 -9.08
CA PRO A 191 -6.73 -1.75 -10.04
C PRO A 191 -6.62 -1.03 -11.39
N TYR A 192 -6.22 0.24 -11.38
CA TYR A 192 -6.02 1.04 -12.59
C TYR A 192 -4.77 0.60 -13.36
N PHE A 193 -3.67 0.28 -12.68
CA PHE A 193 -2.47 -0.24 -13.34
C PHE A 193 -2.72 -1.62 -13.97
N MET A 194 -3.45 -2.50 -13.29
CA MET A 194 -3.87 -3.79 -13.86
C MET A 194 -4.76 -3.62 -15.10
N LEU A 195 -5.65 -2.61 -15.10
CA LEU A 195 -6.47 -2.28 -16.27
C LEU A 195 -5.66 -1.75 -17.45
N LEU A 196 -4.59 -0.99 -17.20
CA LEU A 196 -3.66 -0.54 -18.24
C LEU A 196 -2.84 -1.72 -18.80
N ALA A 197 -2.36 -2.60 -17.93
CA ALA A 197 -1.69 -3.85 -18.31
C ALA A 197 -2.60 -4.73 -19.17
N GLN A 198 -3.87 -4.89 -18.78
CA GLN A 198 -4.87 -5.60 -19.58
C GLN A 198 -5.02 -5.03 -21.01
N LYS A 199 -4.72 -3.74 -21.19
CA LYS A 199 -4.83 -3.03 -22.46
C LYS A 199 -3.53 -3.04 -23.28
N GLY A 200 -2.51 -3.79 -22.83
CA GLY A 200 -1.27 -3.99 -23.55
C GLY A 200 -0.16 -2.99 -23.22
N TYR A 201 -0.22 -2.35 -22.05
CA TYR A 201 0.80 -1.40 -21.61
C TYR A 201 1.57 -1.93 -20.41
N THR A 202 2.90 -1.86 -20.45
CA THR A 202 3.72 -2.07 -19.25
C THR A 202 3.65 -0.84 -18.36
N VAL A 203 3.30 -1.02 -17.09
CA VAL A 203 3.24 0.06 -16.10
C VAL A 203 4.32 -0.14 -15.06
N MET A 204 5.18 0.86 -14.89
CA MET A 204 6.18 0.92 -13.86
C MET A 204 5.77 1.95 -12.81
N ALA A 205 5.38 1.48 -11.62
CA ALA A 205 4.89 2.30 -10.53
C ALA A 205 5.76 2.14 -9.27
N ALA A 206 6.14 3.23 -8.61
CA ALA A 206 7.03 3.14 -7.44
C ALA A 206 6.54 3.94 -6.22
N ASP A 207 6.75 3.33 -5.05
CA ASP A 207 6.74 3.99 -3.75
C ASP A 207 8.18 4.28 -3.32
N LEU A 208 8.63 5.54 -3.46
CA LEU A 208 10.01 5.95 -3.11
C LEU A 208 10.09 6.49 -1.69
N TYR A 209 11.08 6.06 -0.89
CA TYR A 209 11.37 6.46 0.50
C TYR A 209 12.85 6.87 0.69
N VAL A 210 13.46 7.41 -0.36
CA VAL A 210 14.88 7.83 -0.36
C VAL A 210 15.17 8.98 0.63
N PRO A 211 16.42 9.12 1.13
CA PRO A 211 16.80 10.15 2.10
C PRO A 211 16.59 11.60 1.65
N GLU A 212 16.54 11.86 0.34
CA GLU A 212 16.28 13.18 -0.24
C GLU A 212 14.80 13.59 -0.16
N LEU A 213 13.89 12.63 0.02
CA LEU A 213 12.44 12.86 0.06
C LEU A 213 11.91 12.90 1.50
N LYS A 214 12.60 13.65 2.37
CA LYS A 214 12.24 13.78 3.79
C LYS A 214 11.35 14.99 4.08
N PHE A 215 10.10 14.92 3.65
CA PHE A 215 9.15 16.04 3.75
C PHE A 215 8.56 16.24 5.16
N LEU A 216 8.32 15.16 5.90
CA LEU A 216 7.69 15.15 7.22
C LEU A 216 8.72 15.28 8.37
N SER A 217 9.98 14.96 8.10
CA SER A 217 11.05 14.98 9.10
C SER A 217 11.25 16.34 9.77
N LYS A 218 11.02 17.45 9.05
CA LYS A 218 11.11 18.82 9.57
C LYS A 218 10.15 19.09 10.73
N TYR A 219 9.18 18.21 10.90
CA TYR A 219 8.01 18.39 11.72
C TYR A 219 7.90 17.38 12.86
N SER A 220 8.89 16.49 12.97
CA SER A 220 9.03 15.55 14.07
C SER A 220 10.16 15.97 15.01
N GLU A 221 9.92 15.85 16.32
CA GLU A 221 10.93 16.08 17.34
C GLU A 221 11.87 14.87 17.48
N GLY A 222 13.17 15.14 17.63
CA GLY A 222 14.21 14.15 17.87
C GLY A 222 14.60 13.32 16.63
N LYS A 223 15.87 12.90 16.57
CA LYS A 223 16.42 12.14 15.43
C LYS A 223 15.61 10.88 15.11
N VAL A 224 15.19 10.13 16.13
CA VAL A 224 14.42 8.89 15.94
C VAL A 224 13.05 9.15 15.33
N GLY A 225 12.33 10.17 15.80
CA GLY A 225 11.05 10.56 15.25
C GLY A 225 11.15 10.93 13.77
N GLN A 226 12.19 11.68 13.40
CA GLN A 226 12.46 12.07 12.01
C GLN A 226 12.64 10.88 11.06
N TYR A 227 13.28 9.79 11.51
CA TYR A 227 13.42 8.59 10.69
C TYR A 227 12.12 7.78 10.61
N LEU A 228 11.38 7.70 11.72
CA LEU A 228 10.16 6.93 11.78
C LEU A 228 9.06 7.51 10.88
N VAL A 229 8.87 8.83 10.89
CA VAL A 229 7.83 9.49 10.08
C VAL A 229 8.06 9.37 8.58
N GLU A 230 9.30 9.12 8.15
CA GLU A 230 9.66 8.93 6.73
C GLU A 230 9.71 7.46 6.30
N SER A 231 9.50 6.54 7.24
CA SER A 231 9.51 5.11 6.95
C SER A 231 8.34 4.70 6.06
N LYS A 232 8.52 3.58 5.33
CA LYS A 232 7.45 2.90 4.57
C LYS A 232 6.18 2.69 5.40
N PHE A 233 6.34 2.48 6.70
CA PHE A 233 5.24 2.10 7.58
C PHE A 233 4.41 3.29 8.06
N LEU A 234 5.02 4.45 8.32
CA LEU A 234 4.32 5.58 8.97
C LEU A 234 4.08 6.77 8.05
N ARG A 235 4.81 6.92 6.94
CA ARG A 235 4.77 8.14 6.12
C ARG A 235 3.37 8.54 5.68
N ARG A 236 2.63 7.60 5.10
CA ARG A 236 1.25 7.86 4.64
C ARG A 236 0.35 8.27 5.79
N PHE A 237 0.39 7.55 6.91
CA PHE A 237 -0.43 7.89 8.08
C PHE A 237 -0.11 9.29 8.62
N MET A 238 1.18 9.62 8.73
CA MET A 238 1.62 10.92 9.22
C MET A 238 1.24 12.04 8.26
N ALA A 239 1.33 11.84 6.94
CA ALA A 239 0.84 12.78 5.95
C ALA A 239 -0.67 13.04 6.10
N LEU A 240 -1.48 11.99 6.19
CA LEU A 240 -2.94 12.10 6.37
C LEU A 240 -3.32 12.76 7.70
N LYS A 241 -2.56 12.49 8.78
CA LYS A 241 -2.74 13.14 10.07
C LYS A 241 -2.42 14.63 9.96
N GLU A 242 -1.30 14.99 9.33
CA GLU A 242 -0.88 16.38 9.18
C GLU A 242 -1.85 17.19 8.32
N GLU A 243 -2.36 16.60 7.24
CA GLU A 243 -3.40 17.21 6.39
C GLU A 243 -4.66 17.57 7.19
N ARG A 244 -5.08 16.70 8.11
CA ARG A 244 -6.26 16.92 8.96
C ARG A 244 -6.01 17.86 10.13
N SER A 245 -4.85 17.74 10.78
CA SER A 245 -4.53 18.49 12.00
C SER A 245 -3.97 19.89 11.71
N ASN A 246 -3.18 20.07 10.66
CA ASN A 246 -2.52 21.32 10.31
C ASN A 246 -2.53 21.57 8.78
N PRO A 247 -3.68 21.95 8.18
CA PRO A 247 -3.82 22.06 6.73
C PRO A 247 -2.82 23.01 6.06
N GLU A 248 -2.50 24.15 6.69
CA GLU A 248 -1.55 25.13 6.15
C GLU A 248 -0.11 24.58 6.08
N ARG A 249 0.28 23.82 7.10
CA ARG A 249 1.58 23.13 7.12
C ARG A 249 1.63 22.03 6.09
N PHE A 250 0.53 21.29 5.93
CA PHE A 250 0.42 20.28 4.89
C PHE A 250 0.50 20.85 3.47
N LYS A 251 -0.03 22.05 3.22
CA LYS A 251 0.18 22.75 1.93
C LYS A 251 1.66 23.03 1.64
N GLN A 252 2.44 23.39 2.66
CA GLN A 252 3.90 23.56 2.51
C GLN A 252 4.59 22.25 2.17
N ILE A 253 4.24 21.16 2.87
CA ILE A 253 4.72 19.80 2.58
C ILE A 253 4.42 19.42 1.13
N LEU A 254 3.18 19.64 0.68
CA LEU A 254 2.75 19.31 -0.68
C LEU A 254 3.52 20.13 -1.73
N SER A 255 3.80 21.41 -1.47
CA SER A 255 4.63 22.24 -2.35
C SER A 255 6.08 21.73 -2.44
N GLU A 256 6.66 21.24 -1.34
CA GLU A 256 7.99 20.62 -1.37
C GLU A 256 7.97 19.29 -2.15
N GLU A 257 6.92 18.48 -1.97
CA GLU A 257 6.74 17.25 -2.73
C GLU A 257 6.62 17.51 -4.24
N GLN A 258 5.85 18.53 -4.62
CA GLN A 258 5.69 18.97 -6.01
C GLN A 258 7.03 19.33 -6.64
N LYS A 259 7.85 20.16 -5.96
CA LYS A 259 9.21 20.51 -6.42
C LYS A 259 10.14 19.30 -6.54
N ALA A 260 9.89 18.24 -5.78
CA ALA A 260 10.66 17.00 -5.84
C ALA A 260 10.11 16.01 -6.89
N ALA A 261 8.94 16.26 -7.47
CA ALA A 261 8.29 15.34 -8.40
C ALA A 261 9.14 15.13 -9.66
N SER A 262 9.73 16.19 -10.22
CA SER A 262 10.61 16.06 -11.39
C SER A 262 11.76 15.08 -11.15
N LYS A 263 12.42 15.19 -9.98
CA LYS A 263 13.48 14.26 -9.58
C LYS A 263 12.99 12.83 -9.37
N LYS A 264 11.77 12.64 -8.83
CA LYS A 264 11.16 11.30 -8.69
C LYS A 264 10.95 10.65 -10.05
N TYR A 265 10.36 11.39 -10.99
CA TYR A 265 10.06 10.88 -12.32
C TYR A 265 11.35 10.68 -13.14
N SER A 266 12.32 11.60 -13.09
CA SER A 266 13.63 11.42 -13.76
C SER A 266 14.38 10.18 -13.25
N ALA A 267 14.41 9.96 -11.92
CA ALA A 267 15.01 8.76 -11.33
C ALA A 267 14.34 7.47 -11.82
N LEU A 268 13.00 7.47 -11.93
CA LEU A 268 12.26 6.34 -12.47
C LEU A 268 12.50 6.19 -13.98
N THR A 269 12.60 7.27 -14.75
CA THR A 269 12.90 7.16 -16.18
C THR A 269 14.27 6.54 -16.43
N HIS A 270 15.31 6.97 -15.70
CA HIS A 270 16.61 6.31 -15.77
C HIS A 270 16.54 4.82 -15.44
N LEU A 271 15.79 4.45 -14.39
CA LEU A 271 15.58 3.06 -14.04
C LEU A 271 14.79 2.29 -15.13
N ALA A 272 13.83 2.94 -15.79
CA ALA A 272 13.09 2.34 -16.91
C ALA A 272 14.02 2.04 -18.09
N LEU A 273 14.92 2.97 -18.42
CA LEU A 273 15.90 2.79 -19.50
C LEU A 273 16.89 1.67 -19.16
N GLU A 274 17.30 1.54 -17.90
CA GLU A 274 18.15 0.44 -17.45
C GLU A 274 17.46 -0.93 -17.57
N ILE A 275 16.16 -1.02 -17.20
CA ILE A 275 15.40 -2.29 -17.20
C ILE A 275 14.94 -2.68 -18.61
N PHE A 276 14.41 -1.73 -19.38
CA PHE A 276 13.75 -1.97 -20.67
C PHE A 276 14.61 -1.59 -21.89
N GLY A 277 15.81 -1.04 -21.68
CA GLY A 277 16.75 -0.61 -22.71
C GLY A 277 16.65 0.87 -23.07
N ASP A 278 17.75 1.41 -23.60
CA ASP A 278 17.92 2.84 -23.89
C ASP A 278 16.95 3.39 -24.95
N ASP A 279 16.41 2.54 -25.83
CA ASP A 279 15.44 2.93 -26.87
C ASP A 279 13.99 3.01 -26.37
N CYS A 280 13.74 2.57 -25.13
CA CYS A 280 12.40 2.49 -24.54
C CYS A 280 11.71 3.85 -24.52
N LYS A 281 10.48 3.93 -25.03
CA LYS A 281 9.65 5.13 -24.93
C LYS A 281 8.90 5.13 -23.61
N VAL A 282 8.78 6.29 -22.98
CA VAL A 282 8.11 6.46 -21.69
C VAL A 282 6.95 7.44 -21.79
N PHE A 283 5.92 7.22 -20.99
CA PHE A 283 4.78 8.12 -20.87
C PHE A 283 4.39 8.27 -19.40
N TYR A 284 4.23 9.50 -18.93
CA TYR A 284 4.06 9.76 -17.50
C TYR A 284 2.58 9.78 -17.10
N ILE A 285 2.24 9.09 -16.02
CA ILE A 285 0.92 9.19 -15.39
C ILE A 285 1.10 9.93 -14.08
N VAL A 286 0.33 10.99 -13.85
CA VAL A 286 0.46 11.84 -12.65
C VAL A 286 -0.86 12.06 -11.94
N ASP A 287 -0.78 12.15 -10.61
CA ASP A 287 -1.91 12.49 -9.74
C ASP A 287 -1.44 13.46 -8.63
N GLY A 288 -2.10 14.62 -8.53
CA GLY A 288 -1.74 15.64 -7.55
C GLY A 288 -0.40 16.36 -7.79
N VAL A 289 0.22 16.19 -8.96
CA VAL A 289 1.50 16.81 -9.33
C VAL A 289 1.27 18.02 -10.25
N ASP A 290 2.10 19.05 -10.10
CA ASP A 290 2.11 20.22 -10.97
C ASP A 290 2.65 19.88 -12.37
N PHE A 291 2.11 20.54 -13.40
CA PHE A 291 2.49 20.21 -14.78
C PHE A 291 3.91 20.68 -15.11
N ASP A 292 4.37 21.79 -14.53
CA ASP A 292 5.71 22.34 -14.79
C ASP A 292 6.81 21.34 -14.43
N SER A 293 6.68 20.64 -13.30
CA SER A 293 7.61 19.58 -12.91
C SER A 293 7.65 18.44 -13.94
N ILE A 294 6.52 18.07 -14.53
CA ILE A 294 6.46 17.00 -15.52
C ILE A 294 6.97 17.46 -16.89
N TYR A 295 6.68 18.70 -17.30
CA TYR A 295 7.27 19.28 -18.49
C TYR A 295 8.80 19.30 -18.40
N SER A 296 9.37 19.68 -17.25
CA SER A 296 10.83 19.67 -17.06
C SER A 296 11.45 18.29 -17.27
N VAL A 297 10.76 17.21 -16.86
CA VAL A 297 11.23 15.83 -17.09
C VAL A 297 11.05 15.43 -18.55
N ILE A 298 9.96 15.83 -19.19
CA ILE A 298 9.75 15.57 -20.62
C ILE A 298 10.86 16.25 -21.43
N ASP A 299 11.19 17.50 -21.12
CA ASP A 299 12.26 18.25 -21.78
C ASP A 299 13.62 17.56 -21.60
N GLU A 300 13.95 17.15 -20.37
CA GLU A 300 15.18 16.40 -20.04
C GLU A 300 15.35 15.14 -20.90
N PHE A 301 14.28 14.36 -21.10
CA PHE A 301 14.31 13.09 -21.85
C PHE A 301 13.89 13.19 -23.32
N ASN A 302 13.72 14.41 -23.83
CA ASN A 302 13.52 14.71 -25.25
C ASN A 302 14.61 15.59 -25.86
N THR A 303 15.61 16.01 -25.08
CA THR A 303 16.84 16.61 -25.58
C THR A 303 17.89 15.55 -25.89
N GLU A 304 18.59 15.74 -27.01
CA GLU A 304 19.75 14.92 -27.42
C GLU A 304 20.70 14.66 -26.23
N PRO A 305 21.10 13.39 -25.97
CA PRO A 305 20.94 12.21 -26.83
C PRO A 305 19.62 11.43 -26.65
N PHE A 306 18.70 11.91 -25.81
CA PHE A 306 17.46 11.20 -25.48
C PHE A 306 16.29 11.63 -26.37
N SER A 307 15.40 10.70 -26.67
CA SER A 307 14.13 10.96 -27.38
C SER A 307 13.06 10.00 -26.89
N ASN A 308 12.98 9.83 -25.57
CA ASN A 308 12.27 8.74 -24.93
C ASN A 308 10.88 9.17 -24.44
N ALA A 309 10.68 10.44 -24.09
CA ALA A 309 9.44 10.90 -23.47
C ALA A 309 8.33 11.24 -24.49
N LYS A 310 7.22 10.50 -24.47
CA LYS A 310 6.07 10.72 -25.38
C LYS A 310 5.06 11.74 -24.88
N GLY A 311 4.98 11.97 -23.58
CA GLY A 311 4.04 12.91 -22.98
C GLY A 311 3.59 12.48 -21.60
N PHE A 312 2.48 13.04 -21.13
CA PHE A 312 1.91 12.71 -19.84
C PHE A 312 0.38 12.78 -19.81
N PHE A 313 -0.21 12.08 -18.84
CA PHE A 313 -1.61 12.16 -18.51
C PHE A 313 -1.78 12.49 -17.02
N SER A 314 -2.61 13.51 -16.73
CA SER A 314 -2.96 13.87 -15.36
C SER A 314 -4.35 13.35 -15.02
N MET A 315 -4.44 12.51 -13.98
CA MET A 315 -5.71 11.98 -13.49
C MET A 315 -6.65 13.09 -13.01
N ASN A 316 -6.10 14.20 -12.53
CA ASN A 316 -6.85 15.37 -12.06
C ASN A 316 -7.70 16.04 -13.14
N ARG A 317 -7.47 15.73 -14.42
CA ARG A 317 -8.27 16.25 -15.55
C ARG A 317 -9.53 15.44 -15.79
N VAL A 318 -9.76 14.36 -15.05
CA VAL A 318 -10.95 13.52 -15.16
C VAL A 318 -11.93 13.95 -14.07
N ASP A 319 -13.03 14.59 -14.45
CA ASP A 319 -14.03 15.12 -13.51
C ASP A 319 -14.63 14.03 -12.60
N GLU A 320 -14.78 12.81 -13.13
CA GLU A 320 -15.27 11.65 -12.40
C GLU A 320 -14.27 11.10 -11.37
N TYR A 321 -13.00 11.54 -11.41
CA TYR A 321 -11.96 11.16 -10.45
C TYR A 321 -11.88 12.17 -9.30
N THR A 322 -12.65 11.92 -8.24
CA THR A 322 -12.82 12.87 -7.12
C THR A 322 -11.76 12.74 -6.01
N SER A 323 -10.93 11.70 -6.02
CA SER A 323 -9.99 11.36 -4.95
C SER A 323 -8.53 11.75 -5.26
N SER A 324 -8.32 12.90 -5.90
CA SER A 324 -7.00 13.36 -6.35
C SER A 324 -5.91 13.29 -5.26
N GLY A 325 -4.83 12.57 -5.59
CA GLY A 325 -3.65 12.27 -4.77
C GLY A 325 -3.83 11.14 -3.77
N TYR A 326 -5.05 10.62 -3.60
CA TYR A 326 -5.35 9.50 -2.72
C TYR A 326 -5.43 8.14 -3.45
N GLY A 327 -5.55 8.17 -4.78
CA GLY A 327 -5.81 6.99 -5.61
C GLY A 327 -7.28 6.55 -5.54
N PHE A 328 -7.55 5.34 -6.03
CA PHE A 328 -8.91 4.78 -6.13
C PHE A 328 -9.33 4.20 -4.77
N ILE A 329 -9.50 5.08 -3.79
CA ILE A 329 -9.81 4.72 -2.40
C ILE A 329 -11.23 4.16 -2.25
N GLU A 330 -12.12 4.42 -3.19
CA GLU A 330 -13.48 3.88 -3.20
C GLU A 330 -13.48 2.34 -3.23
N GLN A 331 -12.45 1.76 -3.85
CA GLN A 331 -12.24 0.32 -3.95
C GLN A 331 -11.15 -0.18 -3.00
N THR A 332 -10.10 0.61 -2.76
CA THR A 332 -8.89 0.15 -2.06
C THR A 332 -8.88 0.48 -0.56
N ASP A 333 -9.42 1.64 -0.14
CA ASP A 333 -9.42 2.10 1.25
C ASP A 333 -10.78 2.71 1.62
N VAL A 334 -11.76 1.83 1.82
CA VAL A 334 -13.17 2.21 2.05
C VAL A 334 -13.34 3.05 3.33
N LEU A 335 -12.48 2.85 4.33
CA LEU A 335 -12.53 3.63 5.57
C LEU A 335 -12.14 5.09 5.30
N LEU A 336 -11.07 5.31 4.54
CA LEU A 336 -10.65 6.65 4.12
C LEU A 336 -11.67 7.29 3.19
N ALA A 337 -12.19 6.54 2.21
CA ALA A 337 -13.21 7.01 1.26
C ALA A 337 -14.47 7.52 1.99
N ARG A 338 -14.99 6.75 2.96
CA ARG A 338 -16.13 7.18 3.79
C ARG A 338 -15.81 8.45 4.58
N GLY A 339 -14.59 8.58 5.10
CA GLY A 339 -14.14 9.78 5.78
C GLY A 339 -14.08 11.03 4.89
N MET A 340 -14.03 10.84 3.57
CA MET A 340 -14.07 11.90 2.56
C MET A 340 -15.47 12.09 1.94
N GLY A 341 -16.49 11.36 2.42
CA GLY A 341 -17.84 11.40 1.87
C GLY A 341 -17.99 10.67 0.53
N ILE A 342 -17.03 9.80 0.17
CA ILE A 342 -17.07 9.02 -1.07
C ILE A 342 -17.60 7.62 -0.77
N GLU A 343 -18.59 7.19 -1.55
CA GLU A 343 -19.18 5.86 -1.41
C GLU A 343 -18.31 4.77 -2.04
N ARG A 344 -18.42 3.56 -1.49
CA ARG A 344 -17.73 2.39 -2.02
C ARG A 344 -18.30 2.02 -3.38
N GLU A 345 -17.42 1.91 -4.38
CA GLU A 345 -17.73 1.45 -5.73
C GLU A 345 -17.19 0.03 -5.92
N ASN A 346 -17.94 -0.88 -6.57
CA ASN A 346 -17.58 -2.31 -6.64
C ASN A 346 -17.22 -2.82 -8.04
N LYS A 347 -17.44 -2.04 -9.10
CA LYS A 347 -17.31 -2.45 -10.50
C LYS A 347 -16.05 -1.88 -11.16
N PHE A 348 -15.21 -1.17 -10.41
CA PHE A 348 -14.03 -0.48 -10.91
C PHE A 348 -14.37 0.51 -12.03
N PHE A 349 -15.53 1.18 -11.94
CA PHE A 349 -16.00 2.09 -12.98
C PHE A 349 -15.02 3.25 -13.22
N ILE A 350 -14.64 3.96 -12.14
CA ILE A 350 -13.73 5.10 -12.23
C ILE A 350 -12.33 4.65 -12.69
N PRO A 351 -11.68 3.62 -12.10
CA PRO A 351 -10.41 3.09 -12.62
C PRO A 351 -10.45 2.75 -14.12
N ARG A 352 -11.53 2.10 -14.58
CA ARG A 352 -11.69 1.72 -16.00
C ARG A 352 -11.86 2.95 -16.89
N TYR A 353 -12.61 3.93 -16.44
CA TYR A 353 -12.83 5.16 -17.16
C TYR A 353 -11.53 5.96 -17.30
N VAL A 354 -10.78 6.13 -16.20
CA VAL A 354 -9.47 6.80 -16.21
C VAL A 354 -8.49 6.04 -17.10
N ALA A 355 -8.42 4.70 -17.03
CA ALA A 355 -7.55 3.90 -17.90
C ALA A 355 -7.83 4.12 -19.39
N ASN A 356 -9.10 4.15 -19.79
CA ASN A 356 -9.47 4.43 -21.18
C ASN A 356 -9.09 5.86 -21.61
N LYS A 357 -9.21 6.85 -20.71
CA LYS A 357 -8.78 8.23 -20.98
C LYS A 357 -7.26 8.33 -21.11
N THR A 358 -6.50 7.61 -20.30
CA THR A 358 -5.04 7.52 -20.41
C THR A 358 -4.64 6.96 -21.77
N ILE A 359 -5.25 5.85 -22.20
CA ILE A 359 -4.95 5.23 -23.50
C ILE A 359 -5.29 6.18 -24.66
N LYS A 360 -6.43 6.87 -24.57
CA LYS A 360 -6.81 7.90 -25.54
C LYS A 360 -5.74 9.01 -25.62
N SER A 361 -5.28 9.51 -24.48
CA SER A 361 -4.23 10.53 -24.42
C SER A 361 -2.91 10.05 -25.00
N ILE A 362 -2.53 8.78 -24.80
CA ILE A 362 -1.32 8.19 -25.40
C ILE A 362 -1.48 8.12 -26.92
N THR A 363 -2.64 7.68 -27.40
CA THR A 363 -2.90 7.53 -28.84
C THR A 363 -2.95 8.88 -29.55
N GLU A 364 -3.48 9.92 -28.91
CA GLU A 364 -3.50 11.30 -29.44
C GLU A 364 -2.12 11.99 -29.41
N SER A 365 -1.17 11.44 -28.66
CA SER A 365 0.23 11.92 -28.60
C SER A 365 1.17 11.23 -29.59
N LYS A 366 0.71 10.18 -30.29
CA LYS A 366 1.41 9.54 -31.41
C LYS A 366 1.13 10.34 -32.69
#